data_AF-U2PN65-F1
#
_entry.id   AF-U2PN65-F1
#
_cell.length_a   1.000
_cell.length_b   1.000
_cell.length_c   1.000
_cell.angle_alpha   90.00
_cell.angle_beta   90.00
_cell.angle_gamma   90.00
#
_symmetry.space_group_name_H-M   'P 1'
#
loop_
_entity.id
_entity.type
_entity.pdbx_description
1 polymer ?
#
loop_
_entity_poly.entity_id
_entity_poly.type
_entity_poly.pdbx_seq_one_letter_code
_entity_poly.pdbx_strand_id
1 'polypeptide(L)'
;MDYKNFITGCLNIESCGSKKNNKWSDLFINPVIDNPEKYFSYNRMTGEIIPRKDISEKELEKVEYTIKILNLNGDKRLLKGRKSVIKIIENYQKTYDDEILREISEDFDFPTLRNFLVESFK
;
A
#
# COMPACT_ATOMS: atom_id res chain seq x y z
N MET A 1 -29.67 14.28 1.94
CA MET A 1 -29.11 12.93 1.74
C MET A 1 -27.60 13.08 1.70
N ASP A 2 -26.90 12.45 2.63
CA ASP A 2 -25.48 12.69 2.91
C ASP A 2 -24.60 11.76 2.05
N TYR A 3 -23.91 12.34 1.07
CA TYR A 3 -23.12 11.64 0.05
C TYR A 3 -21.67 11.37 0.49
N LYS A 4 -21.34 11.55 1.78
CA LYS A 4 -19.96 11.50 2.31
C LYS A 4 -19.32 10.11 2.43
N ASN A 5 -20.04 9.02 2.13
CA ASN A 5 -19.57 7.65 2.39
C ASN A 5 -19.41 6.76 1.15
N PHE A 6 -19.40 7.32 -0.06
CA PHE A 6 -19.23 6.52 -1.27
C PHE A 6 -17.75 6.20 -1.52
N ILE A 7 -17.21 5.24 -0.75
CA ILE A 7 -15.94 4.60 -1.12
C ILE A 7 -16.24 3.65 -2.29
N THR A 8 -15.89 4.08 -3.50
CA THR A 8 -16.00 3.25 -4.71
C THR A 8 -15.04 2.07 -4.58
N GLY A 9 -15.57 0.88 -4.34
CA GLY A 9 -14.80 -0.36 -4.28
C GLY A 9 -14.76 -1.06 -5.63
N CYS A 10 -13.63 -1.68 -5.97
CA CYS A 10 -13.55 -2.57 -7.14
C CYS A 10 -14.56 -3.73 -7.00
N LEU A 11 -15.24 -4.08 -8.09
CA LEU A 11 -16.28 -5.13 -8.14
C LEU A 11 -15.72 -6.56 -8.29
N ASN A 12 -14.41 -6.76 -8.13
CA ASN A 12 -13.80 -8.07 -8.23
C ASN A 12 -13.91 -8.81 -6.89
N ILE A 13 -14.32 -10.08 -6.88
CA ILE A 13 -14.59 -10.87 -5.66
C ILE A 13 -13.36 -10.96 -4.72
N GLU A 14 -12.17 -10.91 -5.29
CA GLU A 14 -10.87 -10.90 -4.59
C GLU A 14 -10.46 -9.50 -4.10
N SER A 15 -11.13 -8.44 -4.57
CA SER A 15 -10.76 -7.05 -4.34
C SER A 15 -11.42 -6.43 -3.11
N CYS A 16 -10.87 -5.30 -2.70
CA CYS A 16 -11.27 -4.54 -1.52
C CYS A 16 -12.77 -4.20 -1.48
N GLY A 17 -13.40 -3.91 -2.62
CA GLY A 17 -14.82 -3.53 -2.69
C GLY A 17 -15.77 -4.66 -2.30
N SER A 18 -15.48 -5.89 -2.75
CA SER A 18 -16.30 -7.07 -2.44
C SER A 18 -16.12 -7.58 -1.01
N LYS A 19 -14.93 -7.40 -0.40
CA LYS A 19 -14.66 -7.83 0.98
C LYS A 19 -15.08 -6.82 2.04
N LYS A 20 -15.05 -5.52 1.74
CA LYS A 20 -15.37 -4.44 2.68
C LYS A 20 -16.81 -4.49 3.20
N ASN A 21 -17.80 -4.65 2.31
CA ASN A 21 -19.23 -4.60 2.68
C ASN A 21 -19.55 -3.37 3.58
N ASN A 22 -20.63 -3.37 4.38
CA ASN A 22 -20.97 -2.32 5.35
C ASN A 22 -20.18 -2.39 6.68
N LYS A 23 -19.06 -3.11 6.75
CA LYS A 23 -18.29 -3.29 7.98
C LYS A 23 -17.35 -2.10 8.20
N TRP A 24 -17.87 -1.04 8.80
CA TRP A 24 -17.07 0.07 9.32
C TRP A 24 -16.79 -0.18 10.80
N SER A 25 -15.50 -0.14 11.17
CA SER A 25 -15.00 -0.23 12.54
C SER A 25 -14.06 0.94 12.79
N ASP A 26 -13.96 1.41 14.03
CA ASP A 26 -12.96 2.41 14.43
C ASP A 26 -11.50 1.93 14.23
N LEU A 27 -11.34 0.62 14.00
CA LEU A 27 -10.07 -0.01 13.63
C LEU A 27 -9.72 0.15 12.15
N PHE A 28 -10.64 0.59 11.30
CA PHE A 28 -10.37 0.79 9.88
C PHE A 28 -9.58 2.08 9.65
N ILE A 29 -8.45 1.97 8.95
CA ILE A 29 -7.68 3.14 8.49
C ILE A 29 -8.39 3.70 7.27
N ASN A 30 -9.03 4.85 7.44
CA ASN A 30 -9.78 5.50 6.37
C ASN A 30 -8.87 6.46 5.62
N PRO A 31 -8.50 6.22 4.35
CA PRO A 31 -7.59 7.10 3.61
C PRO A 31 -8.13 8.53 3.37
N VAL A 32 -9.42 8.78 3.65
CA VAL A 32 -10.02 10.14 3.61
C VAL A 32 -9.71 10.94 4.88
N ILE A 33 -9.53 10.28 6.02
CA ILE A 33 -9.37 10.90 7.34
C ILE A 33 -7.95 10.69 7.86
N ASP A 34 -7.45 9.47 7.73
CA ASP A 34 -6.13 9.02 8.14
C ASP A 34 -5.15 9.09 6.96
N ASN A 35 -3.88 9.38 7.23
CA ASN A 35 -2.81 9.24 6.22
C ASN A 35 -2.28 7.79 6.23
N PRO A 36 -2.54 6.95 5.21
CA PRO A 36 -2.10 5.55 5.18
C PRO A 36 -0.58 5.37 5.26
N GLU A 37 0.21 6.34 4.79
CA GLU A 37 1.68 6.27 4.80
C GLU A 37 2.28 6.26 6.21
N LYS A 38 1.52 6.73 7.22
CA LYS A 38 1.93 6.65 8.63
C LYS A 38 1.82 5.23 9.19
N TYR A 39 1.00 4.39 8.58
CA TYR A 39 0.60 3.08 9.10
C TYR A 39 1.22 1.92 8.34
N PHE A 40 1.31 2.05 7.02
CA PHE A 40 1.74 0.96 6.14
C PHE A 40 3.18 1.16 5.65
N SER A 41 3.83 0.04 5.41
CA SER A 41 5.13 -0.09 4.76
C SER A 41 5.10 -1.30 3.81
N TYR A 42 6.21 -1.57 3.13
CA TYR A 42 6.32 -2.67 2.19
C TYR A 42 7.45 -3.62 2.58
N ASN A 43 7.18 -4.92 2.52
CA ASN A 43 8.21 -5.95 2.57
C ASN A 43 8.88 -6.03 1.18
N ARG A 44 10.16 -5.65 1.11
CA ARG A 44 10.92 -5.61 -0.15
C ARG A 44 11.07 -6.99 -0.81
N MET A 45 11.11 -8.06 -0.03
CA MET A 45 11.30 -9.42 -0.56
C MET A 45 10.01 -10.03 -1.12
N THR A 46 8.89 -9.78 -0.45
CA THR A 46 7.60 -10.42 -0.76
C THR A 46 6.67 -9.53 -1.57
N GLY A 47 6.84 -8.20 -1.51
CA GLY A 47 5.90 -7.23 -2.04
C GLY A 47 4.63 -7.11 -1.20
N GLU A 48 4.63 -7.61 0.05
CA GLU A 48 3.50 -7.47 0.97
C GLU A 48 3.45 -6.08 1.58
N ILE A 49 2.23 -5.61 1.84
CA ILE A 49 1.97 -4.46 2.71
C ILE A 49 2.09 -4.96 4.15
N ILE A 50 2.93 -4.30 4.94
CA ILE A 50 3.25 -4.64 6.33
C ILE A 50 3.05 -3.41 7.23
N PRO A 51 2.94 -3.57 8.55
CA PRO A 51 2.96 -2.43 9.47
C PRO A 51 4.28 -1.65 9.37
N ARG A 52 4.19 -0.33 9.53
CA ARG A 52 5.37 0.52 9.73
C ARG A 52 6.00 0.19 11.08
N LYS A 53 7.34 0.28 11.18
CA LYS A 53 8.09 -0.14 12.38
C LYS A 53 7.81 0.74 13.60
N ASP A 54 7.56 2.02 13.37
CA ASP A 54 7.45 3.05 14.43
C ASP A 54 5.99 3.43 14.69
N ILE A 55 5.15 2.44 15.00
CA ILE A 55 3.73 2.66 15.33
C ILE A 55 3.40 2.09 16.71
N SER A 56 2.40 2.67 17.36
CA SER A 56 1.91 2.17 18.65
C SER A 56 1.12 0.86 18.50
N GLU A 57 0.95 0.11 19.60
CA GLU A 57 0.18 -1.14 19.62
C GLU A 57 -1.27 -0.96 19.14
N LYS A 58 -1.90 0.16 19.51
CA LYS A 58 -3.24 0.52 19.04
C LYS A 58 -3.28 0.74 17.53
N GLU A 59 -2.23 1.33 16.96
CA GLU A 59 -2.13 1.55 15.50
C GLU A 59 -1.81 0.27 14.76
N LEU A 60 -1.03 -0.62 15.36
CA LEU A 60 -0.78 -1.96 14.84
C LEU A 60 -2.09 -2.74 14.69
N GLU A 61 -2.97 -2.71 15.70
CA GLU A 61 -4.30 -3.33 15.62
C GLU A 61 -5.12 -2.80 14.43
N LYS A 62 -5.08 -1.48 14.20
CA LYS A 62 -5.75 -0.86 13.04
C LYS A 62 -5.18 -1.34 11.71
N VAL A 63 -3.85 -1.45 11.63
CA VAL A 63 -3.15 -1.92 10.43
C VAL A 63 -3.54 -3.37 10.12
N GLU A 64 -3.45 -4.25 11.11
CA GLU A 64 -3.77 -5.67 10.95
C GLU A 64 -5.23 -5.86 10.55
N TYR A 65 -6.14 -5.12 11.20
CA TYR A 65 -7.56 -5.10 10.85
C TYR A 65 -7.77 -4.66 9.40
N THR A 66 -7.11 -3.58 8.98
CA THR A 66 -7.27 -2.99 7.64
C THR A 66 -6.70 -3.90 6.55
N ILE A 67 -5.49 -4.47 6.75
CA ILE A 67 -4.89 -5.44 5.83
C ILE A 67 -5.82 -6.64 5.64
N LYS A 68 -6.39 -7.16 6.74
CA LYS A 68 -7.28 -8.30 6.72
C LYS A 68 -8.60 -8.02 6.00
N ILE A 69 -9.28 -6.92 6.35
CA ILE A 69 -10.61 -6.61 5.80
C ILE A 69 -10.54 -6.23 4.31
N LEU A 70 -9.47 -5.53 3.89
CA LEU A 70 -9.26 -5.15 2.49
C LEU A 70 -8.51 -6.22 1.70
N ASN A 71 -8.02 -7.27 2.35
CA ASN A 71 -7.24 -8.35 1.75
C ASN A 71 -6.03 -7.84 0.94
N LEU A 72 -5.31 -6.86 1.49
CA LEU A 72 -4.25 -6.13 0.77
C LEU A 72 -3.11 -7.03 0.26
N ASN A 73 -2.94 -8.19 0.88
CA ASN A 73 -1.93 -9.21 0.53
C ASN A 73 -2.53 -10.49 -0.06
N GLY A 74 -3.84 -10.59 -0.28
CA GLY A 74 -4.45 -11.83 -0.75
C GLY A 74 -4.41 -12.03 -2.27
N ASP A 75 -4.42 -10.96 -3.06
CA ASP A 75 -4.34 -11.09 -4.52
C ASP A 75 -2.88 -11.33 -4.97
N LYS A 76 -2.61 -12.54 -5.46
CA LYS A 76 -1.29 -12.96 -5.95
C LYS A 76 -0.79 -12.09 -7.11
N ARG A 77 -1.68 -11.51 -7.92
CA ARG A 77 -1.31 -10.61 -9.03
C ARG A 77 -0.77 -9.29 -8.48
N LEU A 78 -1.39 -8.75 -7.43
CA LEU A 78 -0.92 -7.54 -6.76
C LEU A 78 0.42 -7.76 -6.08
N LEU A 79 0.59 -8.89 -5.37
CA LEU A 79 1.88 -9.26 -4.77
C LEU A 79 2.98 -9.37 -5.83
N LYS A 80 2.71 -10.06 -6.95
CA LYS A 80 3.66 -10.19 -8.05
C LYS A 80 3.97 -8.83 -8.69
N GLY A 81 2.97 -7.98 -8.89
CA GLY A 81 3.14 -6.62 -9.42
C GLY A 81 4.05 -5.76 -8.56
N ARG A 82 3.76 -5.68 -7.25
CA ARG A 82 4.60 -4.95 -6.28
C ARG A 82 6.02 -5.49 -6.25
N LYS A 83 6.19 -6.82 -6.21
CA LYS A 83 7.51 -7.46 -6.25
C LYS A 83 8.29 -7.15 -7.54
N SER A 84 7.62 -7.11 -8.69
CA SER A 84 8.24 -6.72 -9.96
C SER A 84 8.76 -5.29 -9.91
N VAL A 85 7.93 -4.34 -9.45
CA VAL A 85 8.32 -2.92 -9.35
C VAL A 85 9.50 -2.73 -8.39
N ILE A 86 9.47 -3.38 -7.21
CA ILE A 86 10.59 -3.35 -6.25
C ILE A 86 11.88 -3.80 -6.93
N LYS A 87 11.84 -4.96 -7.62
CA LYS A 87 13.03 -5.51 -8.29
C LYS A 87 13.57 -4.58 -9.38
N ILE A 88 12.70 -3.94 -10.16
CA ILE A 88 13.11 -3.03 -11.24
C ILE A 88 13.79 -1.79 -10.65
N ILE A 89 13.15 -1.15 -9.67
CA ILE A 89 13.68 0.08 -9.04
C ILE A 89 14.99 -0.21 -8.30
N GLU A 90 15.08 -1.30 -7.53
CA GLU A 90 16.33 -1.69 -6.85
C GLU A 90 17.46 -2.06 -7.84
N ASN A 91 17.11 -2.51 -9.05
CA ASN A 91 18.13 -2.75 -10.08
C ASN A 91 18.62 -1.44 -10.69
N TYR A 92 17.72 -0.50 -10.97
CA TYR A 92 18.08 0.82 -11.49
C TYR A 92 18.87 1.66 -10.49
N GLN A 93 18.58 1.55 -9.19
CA GLN A 93 19.34 2.21 -8.14
C GLN A 93 20.85 1.84 -8.14
N LYS A 94 21.21 0.68 -8.69
CA LYS A 94 22.63 0.27 -8.81
C LYS A 94 23.37 1.00 -9.93
N THR A 95 22.66 1.68 -10.81
CA THR A 95 23.18 2.23 -12.06
C THR A 95 22.95 3.73 -12.17
N TYR A 96 21.80 4.22 -11.71
CA TYR A 96 21.39 5.61 -11.81
C TYR A 96 21.41 6.28 -10.44
N ASP A 97 21.66 7.60 -10.43
CA ASP A 97 21.48 8.42 -9.24
C ASP A 97 20.00 8.61 -8.88
N ASP A 98 19.75 9.16 -7.70
CA ASP A 98 18.41 9.33 -7.14
C ASP A 98 17.51 10.27 -7.96
N GLU A 99 18.08 11.22 -8.70
CA GLU A 99 17.33 12.18 -9.52
C GLU A 99 16.76 11.47 -10.76
N ILE A 100 17.62 10.76 -11.49
CA ILE A 100 17.21 9.97 -12.65
C ILE A 100 16.26 8.83 -12.22
N LEU A 101 16.53 8.19 -11.08
CA LEU A 101 15.68 7.12 -10.57
C LEU A 101 14.27 7.62 -10.22
N ARG A 102 14.15 8.86 -9.70
CA ARG A 102 12.86 9.50 -9.46
C ARG A 102 12.06 9.64 -10.73
N GLU A 103 12.66 10.21 -11.77
CA GLU A 103 12.02 10.41 -13.08
C GLU A 103 11.56 9.08 -13.69
N ILE A 104 12.46 8.10 -13.78
CA ILE A 104 12.12 6.76 -14.31
C ILE A 104 11.04 6.07 -13.48
N SER A 105 10.99 6.33 -12.16
CA SER A 105 10.00 5.71 -11.28
C SER A 105 8.57 6.17 -11.55
N GLU A 106 8.37 7.35 -12.14
CA GLU A 106 7.04 7.93 -12.38
C GLU A 106 6.19 7.07 -13.34
N ASP A 107 6.85 6.33 -14.24
CA ASP A 107 6.23 5.44 -15.22
C ASP A 107 5.74 4.10 -14.63
N PHE A 108 6.14 3.77 -13.39
CA PHE A 108 5.71 2.51 -12.75
C PHE A 108 4.40 2.66 -11.98
N ASP A 109 3.58 1.62 -12.08
CA ASP A 109 2.43 1.39 -11.22
C ASP A 109 2.83 1.35 -9.73
N PHE A 110 1.83 1.49 -8.85
CA PHE A 110 1.99 1.53 -7.39
C PHE A 110 2.72 2.80 -6.90
N PRO A 111 2.11 3.99 -7.04
CA PRO A 111 2.73 5.27 -6.68
C PRO A 111 3.24 5.33 -5.23
N THR A 112 2.49 4.77 -4.28
CA THR A 112 2.90 4.71 -2.87
C THR A 112 4.10 3.79 -2.61
N LEU A 113 4.28 2.74 -3.42
CA LEU A 113 5.41 1.83 -3.32
C LEU A 113 6.68 2.45 -3.91
N ARG A 114 6.59 3.09 -5.09
CA ARG A 114 7.74 3.77 -5.68
C ARG A 114 8.25 4.90 -4.79
N ASN A 115 7.35 5.71 -4.22
CA ASN A 115 7.72 6.78 -3.30
C ASN A 115 8.45 6.23 -2.07
N PHE A 116 7.91 5.16 -1.47
CA PHE A 116 8.55 4.46 -0.36
C PHE A 116 9.97 3.96 -0.70
N LEU A 117 10.18 3.40 -1.89
CA LEU A 117 11.49 2.92 -2.31
C LEU A 117 12.47 4.08 -2.53
N VAL A 118 12.07 5.08 -3.31
CA VAL A 118 12.88 6.26 -3.63
C VAL A 118 13.30 7.02 -2.36
N GLU A 119 12.38 7.24 -1.42
CA GLU A 119 12.69 7.94 -0.16
C GLU A 119 13.66 7.17 0.74
N SER A 120 13.73 5.85 0.56
CA SER A 120 14.58 4.98 1.36
C SER A 120 16.03 4.86 0.87
N PHE A 121 16.37 5.51 -0.23
CA PHE A 121 17.69 5.45 -0.85
C PHE A 121 18.69 6.50 -0.34
N LYS A 122 18.32 7.24 0.71
CA LYS A 122 19.17 8.20 1.41
C LYS A 122 20.20 7.55 2.34
#